data_AF-A0A7C1WRX6-F1
#
_entry.id   AF-A0A7C1WRX6-F1
#
_cell.length_a   1.000
_cell.length_b   1.000
_cell.length_c   1.000
_cell.angle_alpha   90.00
_cell.angle_beta   90.00
_cell.angle_gamma   90.00
#
_symmetry.space_group_name_H-M   'P 1'
#
loop_
_entity.id
_entity.type
_entity.pdbx_description
1 polymer ?
#
loop_
_entity_poly.entity_id
_entity_poly.type
_entity_poly.pdbx_seq_one_letter_code
_entity_poly.pdbx_strand_id
1 'polypeptide(L)'
;MTATASSIPPLRKQVALKHQEPFVLDPNLISSYYVLYQLLKSRKVEQLELLALVPPRIQAWPLRVRHEGQVKLQSPVGEIQAEQYSVQAGDLHVELYAEKGQLIGVRSDSGQLAYRSDRLPQGFQVAQVPQKSEESPPTGMREIEVQFESAGLKLAGTLALPQGHQKPVPAVLFIAGSGPVDRNENAPGFKTDIFKQIAWRLAEQGIASLRYDKRGVGKSEGIFKNASMNDLVADARAALGFLKHRPEIDPDLVYVLGHSEGGILGPILATEEPLAGLIILAGPARPLDQVIPWQLEGRLRSLGAKGAALQKKLDEQRQFFKFVKQSHGEWGDYTFKEAKRFMPWLKDEAQWQSLQSFALSWFRQHFKHDPLATIRKVHVPVLIIQGEKDIQVPPQDAKVLAKALKGAGNANVTVRLLPDLNHLMRHQPEDAYSGLSHLDKPVDGRVLQAIGEWLKEQLLVGKAVAFVRLLRQGKFDQAYERFDQQMQSVMPIEKLRSAWETILAQVGEFRVIRSTKLTLEGGFYSVYVTCQFAQAPLNVKVVFGKDEKDEPVMGLWFQPVK
;
A
#
# COMPACT_ATOMS: atom_id res chain seq x y z
N MET A 1 -36.71 54.36 16.47
CA MET A 1 -35.27 54.56 16.21
C MET A 1 -34.54 53.27 16.54
N THR A 2 -33.96 52.68 15.51
CA THR A 2 -33.16 51.45 15.49
C THR A 2 -31.82 51.64 16.18
N ALA A 3 -31.42 50.69 17.03
CA ALA A 3 -30.02 50.38 17.29
C ALA A 3 -29.84 48.87 17.07
N THR A 4 -29.14 48.55 15.99
CA THR A 4 -28.91 47.22 15.45
C THR A 4 -27.90 46.44 16.29
N ALA A 5 -28.19 45.14 16.45
CA ALA A 5 -27.25 44.16 16.95
C ALA A 5 -26.02 44.11 16.03
N SER A 6 -24.83 44.30 16.60
CA SER A 6 -23.55 44.17 15.92
C SER A 6 -23.35 42.72 15.49
N SER A 7 -23.58 42.45 14.20
CA SER A 7 -23.26 41.17 13.56
C SER A 7 -21.74 40.98 13.52
N ILE A 8 -21.26 39.91 14.15
CA ILE A 8 -19.87 39.45 13.98
C ILE A 8 -19.67 39.14 12.49
N PRO A 9 -18.70 39.77 11.80
CA PRO A 9 -18.49 39.52 10.37
C PRO A 9 -17.97 38.09 10.13
N PRO A 10 -18.30 37.46 8.98
CA PRO A 10 -17.81 36.12 8.65
C PRO A 10 -16.28 36.09 8.53
N LEU A 11 -15.68 34.97 8.96
CA LEU A 11 -14.23 34.72 8.89
C LEU A 11 -13.77 34.69 7.43
N ARG A 12 -12.58 35.20 7.13
CA ARG A 12 -11.97 35.11 5.78
C ARG A 12 -11.42 33.69 5.56
N LYS A 13 -11.61 33.14 4.35
CA LYS A 13 -11.27 31.73 3.99
C LYS A 13 -9.78 31.37 4.12
N GLN A 14 -8.85 32.29 3.85
CA GLN A 14 -7.40 32.02 3.93
C GLN A 14 -6.59 33.33 3.90
N VAL A 15 -5.46 33.37 4.60
CA VAL A 15 -4.43 34.40 4.42
C VAL A 15 -3.05 33.72 4.43
N ALA A 16 -2.33 33.81 3.32
CA ALA A 16 -0.90 33.53 3.28
C ALA A 16 -0.14 34.83 3.59
N LEU A 17 0.68 34.85 4.64
CA LEU A 17 1.49 36.01 4.97
C LEU A 17 2.75 36.01 4.09
N LYS A 18 2.78 36.88 3.07
CA LYS A 18 4.00 37.15 2.30
C LYS A 18 4.97 37.95 3.19
N HIS A 19 6.13 37.35 3.48
CA HIS A 19 7.29 37.94 4.20
C HIS A 19 7.10 38.14 5.72
N GLN A 20 7.17 37.06 6.50
CA GLN A 20 7.46 37.15 7.94
C GLN A 20 8.52 36.16 8.38
N GLU A 21 9.26 36.55 9.42
CA GLU A 21 10.20 35.70 10.15
C GLU A 21 9.52 34.40 10.59
N PRO A 22 10.23 33.26 10.53
CA PRO A 22 9.65 31.97 10.90
C PRO A 22 9.17 31.97 12.36
N PHE A 23 7.97 31.45 12.57
CA PHE A 23 7.39 31.26 13.89
C PHE A 23 8.14 30.15 14.63
N VAL A 24 8.66 30.42 15.82
CA VAL A 24 9.33 29.39 16.61
C VAL A 24 8.26 28.54 17.31
N LEU A 25 8.06 27.30 16.82
CA LEU A 25 7.14 26.33 17.38
C LEU A 25 7.94 25.31 18.22
N ASP A 26 8.05 25.55 19.52
CA ASP A 26 8.53 24.52 20.44
C ASP A 26 7.39 23.55 20.77
N PRO A 27 7.49 22.26 20.36
CA PRO A 27 6.41 21.29 20.56
C PRO A 27 6.14 20.98 22.03
N ASN A 28 7.12 21.24 22.90
CA ASN A 28 7.04 20.97 24.34
C ASN A 28 6.52 22.17 25.15
N LEU A 29 6.36 23.33 24.51
CA LEU A 29 5.87 24.54 25.17
C LEU A 29 4.43 24.85 24.75
N ILE A 30 3.52 24.78 25.72
CA ILE A 30 2.09 25.08 25.54
C ILE A 30 1.88 26.52 25.03
N SER A 31 2.75 27.44 25.45
CA SER A 31 2.72 28.85 25.03
C SER A 31 2.82 29.01 23.50
N SER A 32 3.57 28.14 22.81
CA SER A 32 3.65 28.15 21.34
C SER A 32 2.28 27.96 20.70
N TYR A 33 1.50 27.00 21.18
CA TYR A 33 0.16 26.71 20.66
C TYR A 33 -0.87 27.78 21.06
N TYR A 34 -0.73 28.36 22.25
CA TYR A 34 -1.57 29.48 22.68
C TYR A 34 -1.41 30.70 21.76
N VAL A 35 -0.17 31.05 21.40
CA VAL A 35 0.10 32.15 20.46
C VAL A 35 -0.49 31.88 19.08
N LEU A 36 -0.36 30.65 18.57
CA LEU A 36 -0.97 30.25 17.29
C LEU A 36 -2.49 30.37 17.29
N TYR A 37 -3.15 29.92 18.36
CA TYR A 37 -4.58 30.09 18.55
C TYR A 37 -4.99 31.57 18.56
N GLN A 38 -4.27 32.42 19.31
CA GLN A 38 -4.56 33.85 19.37
C GLN A 38 -4.29 34.58 18.04
N LEU A 39 -3.26 34.17 17.30
CA LEU A 39 -2.99 34.68 15.95
C LEU A 39 -4.13 34.35 14.99
N LEU A 40 -4.62 33.11 14.99
CA LEU A 40 -5.77 32.71 14.15
C LEU A 40 -7.03 33.52 14.51
N LYS A 41 -7.35 33.68 15.81
CA LYS A 41 -8.53 34.43 16.27
C LYS A 41 -8.42 35.93 15.98
N SER A 42 -7.27 36.56 16.27
CA SER A 42 -7.06 38.00 16.03
C SER A 42 -7.13 38.37 14.54
N ARG A 43 -6.73 37.45 13.66
CA ARG A 43 -6.81 37.61 12.20
C ARG A 43 -8.21 37.36 11.63
N LYS A 44 -9.12 36.78 12.42
CA LYS A 44 -10.48 36.41 11.99
C LYS A 44 -10.48 35.54 10.72
N VAL A 45 -9.66 34.49 10.73
CA VAL A 45 -9.54 33.50 9.63
C VAL A 45 -9.85 32.09 10.13
N GLU A 46 -10.33 31.22 9.24
CA GLU A 46 -10.54 29.79 9.55
C GLU A 46 -9.25 28.97 9.44
N GLN A 47 -8.29 29.46 8.66
CA GLN A 47 -7.00 28.83 8.44
C GLN A 47 -5.89 29.88 8.43
N LEU A 48 -4.82 29.58 9.16
CA LEU A 48 -3.59 30.34 9.22
C LEU A 48 -2.45 29.47 8.67
N GLU A 49 -1.69 30.02 7.72
CA GLU A 49 -0.49 29.35 7.18
C GLU A 49 0.75 30.20 7.46
N LEU A 50 1.75 29.59 8.07
CA LEU A 50 3.02 30.20 8.49
C LEU A 50 4.19 29.29 8.10
N LEU A 51 5.41 29.79 8.21
CA LEU A 51 6.62 28.97 8.27
C LEU A 51 7.00 28.82 9.75
N ALA A 52 7.21 27.60 10.24
CA ALA A 52 7.57 27.34 11.63
C ALA A 52 8.95 26.72 11.78
N LEU A 53 9.82 27.33 12.58
CA LEU A 53 11.05 26.71 13.08
C LEU A 53 10.73 25.86 14.30
N VAL A 54 11.03 24.57 14.24
CA VAL A 54 10.80 23.65 15.36
C VAL A 54 12.13 23.36 16.07
N PRO A 55 12.45 23.98 17.22
CA PRO A 55 13.80 23.97 17.80
C PRO A 55 14.40 22.58 18.09
N PRO A 56 13.64 21.58 18.62
CA PRO A 56 14.19 20.23 18.81
C PRO A 56 14.62 19.55 17.50
N ARG A 57 14.12 20.05 16.37
CA ARG A 57 14.31 19.48 15.03
C ARG A 57 15.20 20.33 14.14
N ILE A 58 15.50 21.58 14.53
CA ILE A 58 16.36 22.55 13.83
C ILE A 58 15.98 22.66 12.34
N GLN A 59 14.68 22.74 12.04
CA GLN A 59 14.16 22.82 10.67
C GLN A 59 12.92 23.69 10.59
N ALA A 60 12.73 24.34 9.43
CA ALA A 60 11.55 25.11 9.09
C ALA A 60 10.52 24.26 8.33
N TRP A 61 9.27 24.24 8.81
CA TRP A 61 8.16 23.52 8.21
C TRP A 61 7.03 24.47 7.83
N PRO A 62 6.29 24.23 6.73
CA PRO A 62 4.98 24.83 6.55
C PRO A 62 4.11 24.45 7.75
N LEU A 63 3.67 25.46 8.49
CA LEU A 63 2.78 25.34 9.63
C LEU A 63 1.38 25.75 9.20
N ARG A 64 0.41 24.87 9.40
CA ARG A 64 -1.01 25.15 9.20
C ARG A 64 -1.74 25.06 10.51
N VAL A 65 -2.57 26.06 10.80
CA VAL A 65 -3.52 26.05 11.92
C VAL A 65 -4.91 26.19 11.35
N ARG A 66 -5.85 25.31 11.69
CA ARG A 66 -7.21 25.32 11.16
C ARG A 66 -8.24 25.24 12.28
N HIS A 67 -9.34 25.97 12.13
CA HIS A 67 -10.53 25.79 12.95
C HIS A 67 -11.36 24.62 12.38
N GLU A 68 -11.56 23.57 13.17
CA GLU A 68 -12.24 22.33 12.75
C GLU A 68 -13.73 22.33 13.12
N GLY A 69 -14.17 23.26 13.98
CA GLY A 69 -15.57 23.41 14.38
C GLY A 69 -15.83 23.07 15.85
N GLN A 70 -17.08 22.78 16.18
CA GLN A 70 -17.49 22.46 17.56
C GLN A 70 -17.26 20.97 17.87
N VAL A 71 -16.85 20.68 19.10
CA VAL A 71 -16.58 19.34 19.62
C VAL A 71 -17.08 19.23 21.07
N LYS A 72 -17.51 18.03 21.44
CA LYS A 72 -17.87 17.70 22.81
C LYS A 72 -16.69 17.05 23.53
N LEU A 73 -16.34 17.56 24.69
CA LEU A 73 -15.34 16.99 25.59
C LEU A 73 -16.05 16.34 26.78
N GLN A 74 -15.70 15.11 27.08
CA GLN A 74 -16.11 14.40 28.29
C GLN A 74 -15.06 14.60 29.38
N SER A 75 -15.49 15.04 30.55
CA SER A 75 -14.67 15.23 31.75
C SER A 75 -15.40 14.64 32.96
N PRO A 76 -14.70 14.27 34.06
CA PRO A 76 -15.35 13.77 35.28
C PRO A 76 -16.43 14.69 35.88
N VAL A 77 -16.42 15.99 35.54
CA VAL A 77 -17.42 16.97 35.98
C VAL A 77 -18.53 17.24 34.96
N GLY A 78 -18.54 16.52 33.83
CA GLY A 78 -19.60 16.57 32.82
C GLY A 78 -19.10 16.80 31.39
N GLU A 79 -20.06 16.96 30.47
CA GLU A 79 -19.81 17.25 29.07
C GLU A 79 -19.60 18.76 28.86
N ILE A 80 -18.55 19.12 28.11
CA ILE A 80 -18.18 20.49 27.80
C ILE A 80 -18.20 20.68 26.28
N GLN A 81 -18.89 21.70 25.80
CA GLN A 81 -18.86 22.13 24.40
C GLN A 81 -17.64 23.03 24.18
N ALA A 82 -16.79 22.67 23.21
CA ALA A 82 -15.57 23.38 22.87
C ALA A 82 -15.42 23.57 21.36
N GLU A 83 -14.60 24.54 20.95
CA GLU A 83 -14.09 24.69 19.59
C GLU A 83 -12.81 23.86 19.45
N GLN A 84 -12.69 23.06 18.38
CA GLN A 84 -11.49 22.32 18.02
C GLN A 84 -10.68 23.06 16.96
N TYR A 85 -9.35 23.03 17.11
CA TYR A 85 -8.41 23.51 16.11
C TYR A 85 -7.31 22.47 15.88
N SER A 86 -6.83 22.33 14.65
CA SER A 86 -5.69 21.48 14.31
C SER A 86 -4.45 22.33 14.02
N VAL A 87 -3.29 21.85 14.45
CA VAL A 87 -1.97 22.44 14.24
C VAL A 87 -1.10 21.38 13.57
N GLN A 88 -0.67 21.64 12.34
CA GLN A 88 0.16 20.74 11.55
C GLN A 88 1.47 21.43 11.15
N ALA A 89 2.62 20.85 11.53
CA ALA A 89 3.93 21.27 11.04
C ALA A 89 4.85 20.06 10.81
N GLY A 90 5.09 19.70 9.56
CA GLY A 90 5.77 18.44 9.23
C GLY A 90 4.94 17.24 9.69
N ASP A 91 5.52 16.38 10.53
CA ASP A 91 4.90 15.24 11.23
C ASP A 91 4.32 15.60 12.61
N LEU A 92 4.47 16.85 13.07
CA LEU A 92 3.83 17.31 14.29
C LEU A 92 2.35 17.59 14.02
N HIS A 93 1.46 16.82 14.66
CA HIS A 93 0.03 17.06 14.72
C HIS A 93 -0.42 17.30 16.17
N VAL A 94 -1.09 18.43 16.39
CA VAL A 94 -1.61 18.83 17.71
C VAL A 94 -3.01 19.41 17.56
N GLU A 95 -3.91 18.96 18.43
CA GLU A 95 -5.27 19.45 18.55
C GLU A 95 -5.39 20.40 19.74
N LEU A 96 -6.06 21.52 19.50
CA LEU A 96 -6.34 22.55 20.49
C LEU A 96 -7.83 22.61 20.75
N TYR A 97 -8.21 22.79 22.01
CA TYR A 97 -9.61 22.90 22.43
C TYR A 97 -9.82 24.20 23.17
N ALA A 98 -10.77 25.01 22.72
CA ALA A 98 -11.10 26.29 23.32
C ALA A 98 -12.57 26.38 23.73
N GLU A 99 -12.83 26.96 24.90
CA GLU A 99 -14.18 27.25 25.37
C GLU A 99 -14.27 28.74 25.66
N LYS A 100 -15.33 29.41 25.16
CA LYS A 100 -15.58 30.85 25.36
C LYS A 100 -14.36 31.72 25.03
N GLY A 101 -13.65 31.37 23.95
CA GLY A 101 -12.48 32.12 23.48
C GLY A 101 -11.18 31.83 24.24
N GLN A 102 -11.17 30.92 25.22
CA GLN A 102 -9.98 30.54 25.98
C GLN A 102 -9.57 29.10 25.69
N LEU A 103 -8.27 28.87 25.51
CA LEU A 103 -7.73 27.52 25.37
C LEU A 103 -7.88 26.74 26.69
N ILE A 104 -8.54 25.59 26.64
CA ILE A 104 -8.82 24.72 27.79
C ILE A 104 -8.11 23.37 27.70
N GLY A 105 -7.68 22.94 26.51
CA GLY A 105 -6.98 21.66 26.30
C GLY A 105 -6.07 21.67 25.09
N VAL A 106 -4.99 20.89 25.17
CA VAL A 106 -4.01 20.64 24.09
C VAL A 106 -3.68 19.16 24.08
N ARG A 107 -3.85 18.52 22.92
CA ARG A 107 -3.63 17.08 22.73
C ARG A 107 -2.71 16.85 21.53
N SER A 108 -1.78 15.93 21.66
CA SER A 108 -0.99 15.40 20.55
C SER A 108 -1.39 13.97 20.26
N ASP A 109 -0.83 13.41 19.18
CA ASP A 109 -0.98 11.98 18.87
C ASP A 109 -0.44 11.07 19.98
N SER A 110 0.51 11.55 20.78
CA SER A 110 1.05 10.82 21.94
C SER A 110 0.19 10.91 23.22
N GLY A 111 -0.92 11.65 23.15
CA GLY A 111 -1.84 11.87 24.26
C GLY A 111 -1.99 13.34 24.65
N GLN A 112 -2.67 13.58 25.78
CA GLN A 112 -2.91 14.94 26.28
C GLN A 112 -1.59 15.60 26.69
N LEU A 113 -1.30 16.77 26.11
CA LEU A 113 -0.12 17.55 26.45
C LEU A 113 -0.38 18.49 27.63
N ALA A 114 -1.57 19.10 27.66
CA ALA A 114 -1.98 20.02 28.72
C ALA A 114 -3.49 20.25 28.75
N TYR A 115 -4.00 20.64 29.91
CA TYR A 115 -5.39 21.07 30.08
C TYR A 115 -5.54 21.98 31.29
N ARG A 116 -6.61 22.77 31.30
CA ARG A 116 -6.97 23.62 32.43
C ARG A 116 -7.67 22.80 33.50
N SER A 117 -6.97 22.50 34.59
CA SER A 117 -7.50 21.65 35.68
C SER A 117 -8.74 22.21 36.37
N ASP A 118 -8.97 23.52 36.32
CA ASP A 118 -10.18 24.18 36.83
C ASP A 118 -11.42 23.97 35.93
N ARG A 119 -11.21 23.64 34.64
CA ARG A 119 -12.28 23.35 33.68
C ARG A 119 -12.38 21.86 33.34
N LEU A 120 -11.26 21.16 33.28
CA LEU A 120 -11.09 19.76 32.92
C LEU A 120 -10.36 19.03 34.06
N PRO A 121 -10.98 18.88 35.25
CA PRO A 121 -10.37 18.20 36.37
C PRO A 121 -10.07 16.76 35.99
N GLN A 122 -8.80 16.35 36.14
CA GLN A 122 -8.31 15.01 35.76
C GLN A 122 -8.34 14.71 34.24
N GLY A 123 -8.35 15.76 33.40
CA GLY A 123 -8.21 15.65 31.95
C GLY A 123 -9.55 15.56 31.22
N PHE A 124 -9.50 15.16 29.95
CA PHE A 124 -10.69 15.07 29.11
C PHE A 124 -10.58 13.97 28.04
N GLN A 125 -11.73 13.44 27.63
CA GLN A 125 -11.84 12.63 26.42
C GLN A 125 -12.62 13.42 25.38
N VAL A 126 -12.24 13.30 24.12
CA VAL A 126 -13.08 13.82 23.03
C VAL A 126 -14.22 12.84 22.86
N ALA A 127 -15.46 13.26 23.15
CA ALA A 127 -16.61 12.45 22.77
C ALA A 127 -16.49 12.19 21.27
N GLN A 128 -16.66 10.93 20.85
CA GLN A 128 -16.49 10.53 19.45
C GLN A 128 -17.21 11.53 18.54
N VAL A 129 -16.44 12.44 17.93
CA VAL A 129 -16.89 13.17 16.76
C VAL A 129 -17.19 12.07 15.76
N PRO A 130 -18.35 12.07 15.07
CA PRO A 130 -18.55 11.16 13.96
C PRO A 130 -17.31 11.33 13.09
N GLN A 131 -16.49 10.30 12.97
CA GLN A 131 -15.47 10.28 11.95
C GLN A 131 -16.20 10.73 10.70
N LYS A 132 -15.69 11.79 10.05
CA LYS A 132 -16.16 12.26 8.75
C LYS A 132 -16.52 11.00 7.98
N SER A 133 -17.83 10.80 7.72
CA SER A 133 -18.42 9.50 7.40
C SER A 133 -17.46 8.72 6.54
N GLU A 134 -17.05 7.52 6.97
CA GLU A 134 -16.24 6.64 6.11
C GLU A 134 -16.82 6.72 4.71
N GLU A 135 -16.00 7.15 3.75
CA GLU A 135 -16.45 7.26 2.37
C GLU A 135 -17.06 5.92 2.00
N SER A 136 -18.35 5.95 1.68
CA SER A 136 -19.03 4.76 1.24
C SER A 136 -18.35 4.27 -0.04
N PRO A 137 -18.21 2.94 -0.23
CA PRO A 137 -17.64 2.40 -1.44
C PRO A 137 -18.38 2.97 -2.67
N PRO A 138 -17.67 3.28 -3.77
CA PRO A 138 -18.29 3.72 -5.01
C PRO A 138 -19.41 2.79 -5.47
N THR A 139 -20.40 3.35 -6.17
CA THR A 139 -21.53 2.59 -6.74
C THR A 139 -21.03 1.43 -7.61
N GLY A 140 -21.60 0.24 -7.47
CA GLY A 140 -21.22 -0.93 -8.28
C GLY A 140 -20.25 -1.90 -7.58
N MET A 141 -19.98 -1.73 -6.29
CA MET A 141 -19.27 -2.72 -5.48
C MET A 141 -19.90 -2.88 -4.09
N ARG A 142 -19.52 -3.95 -3.37
CA ARG A 142 -19.82 -4.12 -1.95
C ARG A 142 -18.56 -4.51 -1.19
N GLU A 143 -18.42 -4.00 0.03
CA GLU A 143 -17.38 -4.43 0.97
C GLU A 143 -18.01 -5.29 2.07
N ILE A 144 -17.34 -6.40 2.39
CA ILE A 144 -17.78 -7.35 3.41
C ILE A 144 -16.67 -7.44 4.46
N GLU A 145 -17.00 -7.15 5.71
CA GLU A 145 -16.11 -7.43 6.84
C GLU A 145 -15.94 -8.95 6.97
N VAL A 146 -14.69 -9.39 7.04
CA VAL A 146 -14.34 -10.81 7.15
C VAL A 146 -13.37 -11.03 8.30
N GLN A 147 -13.32 -12.27 8.78
CA GLN A 147 -12.33 -12.72 9.74
C GLN A 147 -11.77 -14.08 9.31
N PHE A 148 -10.50 -14.30 9.59
CA PHE A 148 -9.82 -15.57 9.35
C PHE A 148 -8.81 -15.86 10.45
N GLU A 149 -8.48 -17.14 10.64
CA GLU A 149 -7.55 -17.56 11.68
C GLU A 149 -6.12 -17.64 11.14
N SER A 150 -5.16 -17.14 11.92
CA SER A 150 -3.72 -17.28 11.66
C SER A 150 -3.01 -17.57 12.97
N ALA A 151 -2.37 -18.74 13.07
CA ALA A 151 -1.62 -19.17 14.25
C ALA A 151 -2.40 -19.02 15.60
N GLY A 152 -3.71 -19.30 15.58
CA GLY A 152 -4.58 -19.19 16.76
C GLY A 152 -5.10 -17.78 17.07
N LEU A 153 -4.78 -16.78 16.24
CA LEU A 153 -5.32 -15.43 16.31
C LEU A 153 -6.40 -15.22 15.25
N LYS A 154 -7.45 -14.46 15.59
CA LYS A 154 -8.41 -13.97 14.60
C LYS A 154 -7.92 -12.65 14.01
N LEU A 155 -7.74 -12.64 12.71
CA LEU A 155 -7.40 -11.44 11.95
C LEU A 155 -8.63 -10.94 11.20
N ALA A 156 -8.79 -9.62 11.20
CA ALA A 156 -9.90 -8.95 10.55
C ALA A 156 -9.48 -8.39 9.20
N GLY A 157 -10.41 -8.38 8.25
CA GLY A 157 -10.20 -7.78 6.94
C GLY A 157 -11.48 -7.37 6.26
N THR A 158 -11.33 -6.88 5.04
CA THR A 158 -12.41 -6.46 4.16
C THR A 158 -12.25 -7.13 2.81
N LEU A 159 -13.28 -7.86 2.40
CA LEU A 159 -13.43 -8.42 1.06
C LEU A 159 -14.26 -7.44 0.22
N ALA A 160 -13.61 -6.78 -0.75
CA ALA A 160 -14.29 -5.96 -1.75
C ALA A 160 -14.69 -6.83 -2.94
N LEU A 161 -15.97 -6.81 -3.30
CA LEU A 161 -16.53 -7.57 -4.40
C LEU A 161 -17.19 -6.64 -5.44
N PRO A 162 -17.03 -6.92 -6.74
CA PRO A 162 -17.84 -6.27 -7.76
C PRO A 162 -19.33 -6.57 -7.54
N GLN A 163 -20.21 -5.60 -7.75
CA GLN A 163 -21.65 -5.83 -7.64
C GLN A 163 -22.18 -6.57 -8.89
N GLY A 164 -23.20 -7.41 -8.70
CA GLY A 164 -23.86 -8.09 -9.82
C GLY A 164 -23.06 -9.22 -10.48
N HIS A 165 -21.97 -9.68 -9.87
CA HIS A 165 -21.27 -10.88 -10.35
C HIS A 165 -22.17 -12.12 -10.23
N GLN A 166 -22.18 -12.95 -11.27
CA GLN A 166 -22.98 -14.18 -11.34
C GLN A 166 -22.12 -15.44 -11.24
N LYS A 167 -20.80 -15.30 -11.38
CA LYS A 167 -19.80 -16.36 -11.35
C LYS A 167 -18.67 -15.95 -10.41
N PRO A 168 -17.86 -16.90 -9.93
CA PRO A 168 -16.63 -16.58 -9.22
C PRO A 168 -15.76 -15.62 -10.04
N VAL A 169 -15.18 -14.62 -9.37
CA VAL A 169 -14.38 -13.55 -10.00
C VAL A 169 -12.90 -13.67 -9.66
N PRO A 170 -11.99 -13.13 -10.50
CA PRO A 170 -10.59 -12.97 -10.12
C PRO A 170 -10.44 -12.13 -8.86
N ALA A 171 -9.38 -12.36 -8.08
CA ALA A 171 -9.14 -11.63 -6.83
C ALA A 171 -7.68 -11.27 -6.60
N VAL A 172 -7.46 -10.20 -5.84
CA VAL A 172 -6.12 -9.76 -5.41
C VAL A 172 -6.04 -9.74 -3.89
N LEU A 173 -5.07 -10.45 -3.30
CA LEU A 173 -4.70 -10.32 -1.89
C LEU A 173 -3.70 -9.17 -1.71
N PHE A 174 -3.95 -8.29 -0.75
CA PHE A 174 -3.12 -7.13 -0.47
C PHE A 174 -2.26 -7.37 0.78
N ILE A 175 -0.95 -7.16 0.69
CA ILE A 175 0.01 -7.34 1.78
C ILE A 175 0.68 -6.00 2.07
N ALA A 176 0.42 -5.47 3.26
CA ALA A 176 0.79 -4.12 3.65
C ALA A 176 2.30 -3.94 3.94
N GLY A 177 2.76 -2.70 3.78
CA GLY A 177 4.09 -2.24 4.15
C GLY A 177 4.40 -2.29 5.66
N SER A 178 5.63 -1.95 6.04
CA SER A 178 6.13 -2.08 7.42
C SER A 178 5.40 -1.21 8.43
N GLY A 179 5.30 -1.71 9.66
CA GLY A 179 4.72 -0.99 10.80
C GLY A 179 3.31 -1.47 11.18
N PRO A 180 2.75 -0.93 12.28
CA PRO A 180 1.44 -1.29 12.78
C PRO A 180 0.34 -0.59 11.97
N VAL A 181 0.13 -1.06 10.73
CA VAL A 181 -0.84 -0.48 9.79
C VAL A 181 -2.09 -1.34 9.65
N ASP A 182 -3.23 -0.68 9.43
CA ASP A 182 -4.52 -1.33 9.15
C ASP A 182 -4.60 -1.86 7.71
N ARG A 183 -5.74 -2.47 7.35
CA ARG A 183 -6.02 -3.00 6.00
C ARG A 183 -5.91 -1.99 4.85
N ASN A 184 -5.94 -0.69 5.15
CA ASN A 184 -5.84 0.37 4.16
C ASN A 184 -4.45 1.04 4.16
N GLU A 185 -3.51 0.48 4.91
CA GLU A 185 -2.20 1.04 5.27
C GLU A 185 -2.25 2.34 6.07
N ASN A 186 -3.30 2.54 6.87
CA ASN A 186 -3.35 3.66 7.80
C ASN A 186 -2.64 3.31 9.11
N ALA A 187 -2.01 4.31 9.71
CA ALA A 187 -1.45 4.24 11.06
C ALA A 187 -2.03 5.38 11.91
N PRO A 188 -1.92 5.34 13.24
CA PRO A 188 -2.28 6.49 14.08
C PRO A 188 -1.59 7.78 13.57
N GLY A 189 -2.38 8.81 13.27
CA GLY A 189 -1.90 10.08 12.70
C GLY A 189 -1.64 10.10 11.19
N PHE A 190 -1.71 8.96 10.50
CA PHE A 190 -1.43 8.84 9.06
C PHE A 190 -2.53 8.06 8.33
N LYS A 191 -3.38 8.77 7.60
CA LYS A 191 -4.38 8.17 6.72
C LYS A 191 -3.85 8.12 5.29
N THR A 192 -3.38 6.95 4.84
CA THR A 192 -2.84 6.75 3.49
C THR A 192 -3.91 6.26 2.52
N ASP A 193 -4.84 5.40 2.93
CA ASP A 193 -5.89 4.80 2.09
C ASP A 193 -5.42 4.23 0.73
N ILE A 194 -4.14 3.86 0.61
CA ILE A 194 -3.55 3.40 -0.67
C ILE A 194 -4.24 2.13 -1.15
N PHE A 195 -4.41 1.16 -0.25
CA PHE A 195 -5.03 -0.11 -0.57
C PHE A 195 -6.55 0.01 -0.78
N LYS A 196 -7.21 0.90 -0.06
CA LYS A 196 -8.64 1.21 -0.26
C LYS A 196 -8.89 1.71 -1.69
N GLN A 197 -8.10 2.69 -2.13
CA GLN A 197 -8.24 3.30 -3.46
C GLN A 197 -7.96 2.31 -4.60
N ILE A 198 -6.93 1.47 -4.45
CA ILE A 198 -6.64 0.43 -5.45
C ILE A 198 -7.77 -0.61 -5.48
N ALA A 199 -8.21 -1.11 -4.33
CA ALA A 199 -9.26 -2.11 -4.25
C ALA A 199 -10.59 -1.65 -4.85
N TRP A 200 -10.97 -0.40 -4.63
CA TRP A 200 -12.16 0.19 -5.23
C TRP A 200 -12.06 0.22 -6.76
N ARG A 201 -10.90 0.62 -7.28
CA ARG A 201 -10.68 0.61 -8.73
C ARG A 201 -10.72 -0.80 -9.32
N LEU A 202 -10.23 -1.80 -8.60
CA LEU A 202 -10.29 -3.20 -9.03
C LEU A 202 -11.73 -3.71 -9.07
N ALA A 203 -12.54 -3.37 -8.06
CA ALA A 203 -13.94 -3.79 -8.00
C ALA A 203 -14.76 -3.20 -9.16
N GLU A 204 -14.50 -1.95 -9.55
CA GLU A 204 -15.09 -1.34 -10.77
C GLU A 204 -14.74 -2.11 -12.06
N GLN A 205 -13.62 -2.84 -12.05
CA GLN A 205 -13.14 -3.65 -13.17
C GLN A 205 -13.55 -5.13 -13.05
N GLY A 206 -14.44 -5.48 -12.13
CA GLY A 206 -14.90 -6.86 -11.94
C GLY A 206 -13.91 -7.75 -11.17
N ILE A 207 -12.92 -7.17 -10.49
CA ILE A 207 -11.87 -7.90 -9.77
C ILE A 207 -12.09 -7.69 -8.27
N ALA A 208 -12.22 -8.79 -7.53
CA ALA A 208 -12.33 -8.75 -6.08
C ALA A 208 -10.98 -8.45 -5.41
N SER A 209 -11.01 -8.03 -4.14
CA SER A 209 -9.78 -7.91 -3.36
C SER A 209 -9.99 -8.19 -1.87
N LEU A 210 -8.97 -8.75 -1.23
CA LEU A 210 -8.91 -8.91 0.22
C LEU A 210 -7.80 -8.05 0.78
N ARG A 211 -8.19 -7.20 1.73
CA ARG A 211 -7.30 -6.39 2.56
C ARG A 211 -7.50 -6.79 4.02
N TYR A 212 -6.45 -6.79 4.84
CA TYR A 212 -6.55 -7.22 6.24
C TYR A 212 -5.71 -6.35 7.19
N ASP A 213 -6.18 -6.18 8.42
CA ASP A 213 -5.42 -5.49 9.45
C ASP A 213 -4.27 -6.40 9.89
N LYS A 214 -3.06 -5.84 9.99
CA LYS A 214 -1.93 -6.60 10.55
C LYS A 214 -2.25 -7.06 11.97
N ARG A 215 -1.68 -8.19 12.39
CA ARG A 215 -1.85 -8.70 13.75
C ARG A 215 -1.57 -7.62 14.81
N GLY A 216 -2.46 -7.52 15.80
CA GLY A 216 -2.43 -6.50 16.84
C GLY A 216 -2.74 -5.08 16.38
N VAL A 217 -3.33 -4.90 15.19
CA VAL A 217 -3.76 -3.61 14.63
C VAL A 217 -5.25 -3.67 14.28
N GLY A 218 -5.94 -2.54 14.38
CA GLY A 218 -7.36 -2.44 14.01
C GLY A 218 -8.21 -3.43 14.79
N LYS A 219 -8.92 -4.30 14.07
CA LYS A 219 -9.76 -5.36 14.66
C LYS A 219 -9.06 -6.73 14.73
N SER A 220 -7.80 -6.83 14.33
CA SER A 220 -7.01 -8.07 14.40
C SER A 220 -6.46 -8.30 15.80
N GLU A 221 -6.56 -9.54 16.29
CA GLU A 221 -5.98 -9.95 17.57
C GLU A 221 -4.44 -9.98 17.53
N GLY A 222 -3.82 -10.11 18.72
CA GLY A 222 -2.37 -10.22 18.90
C GLY A 222 -1.69 -8.91 19.30
N ILE A 223 -0.36 -8.88 19.21
CA ILE A 223 0.48 -7.74 19.59
C ILE A 223 1.52 -7.51 18.50
N PHE A 224 1.40 -6.40 17.75
CA PHE A 224 2.27 -6.11 16.61
C PHE A 224 3.76 -6.08 16.98
N LYS A 225 4.13 -5.45 18.11
CA LYS A 225 5.54 -5.34 18.54
C LYS A 225 6.22 -6.69 18.83
N ASN A 226 5.45 -7.77 18.94
CA ASN A 226 5.97 -9.13 19.13
C ASN A 226 6.00 -9.94 17.82
N ALA A 227 5.49 -9.40 16.71
CA ALA A 227 5.40 -10.10 15.44
C ALA A 227 6.76 -10.17 14.75
N SER A 228 7.20 -11.38 14.40
CA SER A 228 8.37 -11.61 13.54
C SER A 228 8.04 -11.49 12.04
N MET A 229 9.01 -11.58 11.14
CA MET A 229 8.74 -11.65 9.70
C MET A 229 7.95 -12.92 9.35
N ASN A 230 8.34 -14.06 9.92
CA ASN A 230 7.70 -15.35 9.69
C ASN A 230 6.23 -15.34 10.12
N ASP A 231 5.92 -14.65 11.20
CA ASP A 231 4.55 -14.39 11.66
C ASP A 231 3.73 -13.65 10.59
N LEU A 232 4.29 -12.57 10.03
CA LEU A 232 3.61 -11.79 8.99
C LEU A 232 3.43 -12.58 7.69
N VAL A 233 4.40 -13.46 7.34
CA VAL A 233 4.25 -14.42 6.23
C VAL A 233 3.13 -15.42 6.51
N ALA A 234 3.03 -15.93 7.74
CA ALA A 234 1.95 -16.83 8.15
C ALA A 234 0.58 -16.16 8.04
N ASP A 235 0.46 -14.89 8.43
CA ASP A 235 -0.77 -14.10 8.27
C ASP A 235 -1.15 -13.94 6.81
N ALA A 236 -0.19 -13.58 5.96
CA ALA A 236 -0.43 -13.46 4.52
C ALA A 236 -0.86 -14.79 3.90
N ARG A 237 -0.26 -15.92 4.32
CA ARG A 237 -0.64 -17.26 3.86
C ARG A 237 -2.05 -17.64 4.31
N ALA A 238 -2.40 -17.34 5.56
CA ALA A 238 -3.75 -17.56 6.07
C ALA A 238 -4.80 -16.72 5.33
N ALA A 239 -4.49 -15.45 5.04
CA ALA A 239 -5.33 -14.57 4.24
C ALA A 239 -5.51 -15.09 2.81
N LEU A 240 -4.43 -15.57 2.17
CA LEU A 240 -4.49 -16.17 0.84
C LEU A 240 -5.35 -17.45 0.82
N GLY A 241 -5.16 -18.31 1.82
CA GLY A 241 -5.97 -19.51 2.00
C GLY A 241 -7.44 -19.17 2.17
N PHE A 242 -7.77 -18.23 3.06
CA PHE A 242 -9.14 -17.74 3.25
C PHE A 242 -9.74 -17.22 1.94
N LEU A 243 -8.99 -16.38 1.19
CA LEU A 243 -9.44 -15.79 -0.07
C LEU A 243 -9.77 -16.86 -1.12
N LYS A 244 -8.87 -17.85 -1.31
CA LYS A 244 -9.06 -18.93 -2.29
C LYS A 244 -10.26 -19.84 -1.99
N HIS A 245 -10.69 -19.94 -0.73
CA HIS A 245 -11.84 -20.76 -0.34
C HIS A 245 -13.18 -20.00 -0.37
N ARG A 246 -13.17 -18.72 -0.78
CA ARG A 246 -14.42 -17.95 -0.93
C ARG A 246 -15.19 -18.42 -2.16
N PRO A 247 -16.49 -18.75 -2.05
CA PRO A 247 -17.29 -19.17 -3.21
C PRO A 247 -17.44 -18.07 -4.26
N GLU A 248 -17.24 -16.81 -3.88
CA GLU A 248 -17.27 -15.67 -4.80
C GLU A 248 -16.00 -15.55 -5.66
N ILE A 249 -14.95 -16.31 -5.36
CA ILE A 249 -13.61 -16.12 -5.93
C ILE A 249 -13.21 -17.34 -6.77
N ASP A 250 -12.67 -17.08 -7.96
CA ASP A 250 -12.04 -18.12 -8.78
C ASP A 250 -10.63 -18.39 -8.21
N PRO A 251 -10.37 -19.58 -7.62
CA PRO A 251 -9.10 -19.87 -6.96
C PRO A 251 -7.91 -19.94 -7.94
N ASP A 252 -8.15 -20.14 -9.24
CA ASP A 252 -7.12 -20.18 -10.28
C ASP A 252 -6.74 -18.77 -10.76
N LEU A 253 -7.53 -17.75 -10.40
CA LEU A 253 -7.34 -16.34 -10.79
C LEU A 253 -7.06 -15.43 -9.59
N VAL A 254 -6.28 -15.94 -8.63
CA VAL A 254 -5.84 -15.18 -7.45
C VAL A 254 -4.43 -14.61 -7.64
N TYR A 255 -4.31 -13.31 -7.45
CA TYR A 255 -3.08 -12.54 -7.52
C TYR A 255 -2.69 -12.03 -6.13
N VAL A 256 -1.43 -11.64 -5.96
CA VAL A 256 -0.94 -10.96 -4.75
C VAL A 256 -0.40 -9.58 -5.11
N LEU A 257 -0.75 -8.56 -4.33
CA LEU A 257 -0.17 -7.24 -4.37
C LEU A 257 0.53 -6.97 -3.04
N GLY A 258 1.84 -6.75 -3.08
CA GLY A 258 2.64 -6.39 -1.92
C GLY A 258 3.18 -4.96 -2.03
N HIS A 259 2.97 -4.14 -1.00
CA HIS A 259 3.56 -2.80 -0.93
C HIS A 259 4.70 -2.74 0.10
N SER A 260 5.83 -2.12 -0.26
CA SER A 260 6.98 -1.94 0.63
C SER A 260 7.46 -3.28 1.22
N GLU A 261 7.35 -3.51 2.55
CA GLU A 261 7.59 -4.82 3.19
C GLU A 261 6.76 -5.95 2.55
N GLY A 262 5.51 -5.70 2.17
CA GLY A 262 4.68 -6.66 1.44
C GLY A 262 5.29 -7.04 0.08
N GLY A 263 6.11 -6.18 -0.52
CA GLY A 263 6.90 -6.47 -1.71
C GLY A 263 8.05 -7.47 -1.48
N ILE A 264 8.40 -7.75 -0.21
CA ILE A 264 9.30 -8.85 0.20
C ILE A 264 8.48 -10.11 0.49
N LEU A 265 7.35 -9.98 1.19
CA LEU A 265 6.54 -11.12 1.63
C LEU A 265 5.76 -11.77 0.46
N GLY A 266 5.25 -10.97 -0.47
CA GLY A 266 4.51 -11.44 -1.64
C GLY A 266 5.31 -12.43 -2.52
N PRO A 267 6.58 -12.14 -2.85
CA PRO A 267 7.46 -13.11 -3.50
C PRO A 267 7.60 -14.43 -2.75
N ILE A 268 7.62 -14.44 -1.41
CA ILE A 268 7.69 -15.69 -0.63
C ILE A 268 6.46 -16.54 -0.91
N LEU A 269 5.26 -15.95 -0.81
CA LEU A 269 4.00 -16.63 -1.13
C LEU A 269 3.99 -17.15 -2.57
N ALA A 270 4.47 -16.35 -3.53
CA ALA A 270 4.52 -16.74 -4.94
C ALA A 270 5.49 -17.91 -5.24
N THR A 271 6.38 -18.26 -4.30
CA THR A 271 7.24 -19.44 -4.40
C THR A 271 6.66 -20.69 -3.75
N GLU A 272 5.64 -20.52 -2.91
CA GLU A 272 5.04 -21.59 -2.10
C GLU A 272 3.65 -22.01 -2.62
N GLU A 273 2.93 -21.08 -3.23
CA GLU A 273 1.52 -21.22 -3.58
C GLU A 273 1.28 -20.95 -5.08
N PRO A 274 0.35 -21.66 -5.72
CA PRO A 274 -0.04 -21.34 -7.09
C PRO A 274 -0.78 -19.99 -7.10
N LEU A 275 -0.24 -19.01 -7.83
CA LEU A 275 -0.82 -17.69 -8.04
C LEU A 275 -0.95 -17.41 -9.54
N ALA A 276 -1.96 -16.63 -9.92
CA ALA A 276 -2.12 -16.14 -11.29
C ALA A 276 -1.09 -15.03 -11.63
N GLY A 277 -0.57 -14.34 -10.61
CA GLY A 277 0.47 -13.33 -10.77
C GLY A 277 0.79 -12.56 -9.50
N LEU A 278 1.84 -11.73 -9.56
CA LEU A 278 2.37 -10.93 -8.46
C LEU A 278 2.53 -9.47 -8.86
N ILE A 279 2.08 -8.55 -8.01
CA ILE A 279 2.27 -7.10 -8.13
C ILE A 279 3.16 -6.64 -6.97
N ILE A 280 4.27 -5.99 -7.29
CA ILE A 280 5.21 -5.41 -6.33
C ILE A 280 5.12 -3.89 -6.45
N LEU A 281 4.67 -3.24 -5.38
CA LEU A 281 4.54 -1.79 -5.26
C LEU A 281 5.62 -1.27 -4.31
N ALA A 282 6.55 -0.45 -4.81
CA ALA A 282 7.67 0.07 -4.00
C ALA A 282 8.42 -1.01 -3.18
N GLY A 283 8.62 -2.21 -3.76
CA GLY A 283 9.27 -3.33 -3.07
C GLY A 283 10.80 -3.25 -3.18
N PRO A 284 11.55 -3.45 -2.07
CA PRO A 284 13.00 -3.41 -2.09
C PRO A 284 13.63 -4.65 -2.71
N ALA A 285 14.77 -4.48 -3.37
CA ALA A 285 15.57 -5.54 -3.98
C ALA A 285 16.69 -6.03 -3.07
N ARG A 286 16.69 -5.64 -1.80
CA ARG A 286 17.82 -5.81 -0.87
C ARG A 286 17.35 -6.05 0.56
N PRO A 287 18.16 -6.73 1.39
CA PRO A 287 17.84 -6.93 2.81
C PRO A 287 17.64 -5.60 3.56
N LEU A 288 16.86 -5.64 4.64
CA LEU A 288 16.42 -4.42 5.32
C LEU A 288 17.58 -3.64 5.98
N ASP A 289 18.67 -4.29 6.37
CA ASP A 289 19.89 -3.63 6.88
C ASP A 289 20.63 -2.81 5.80
N GLN A 290 20.26 -2.95 4.53
CA GLN A 290 20.71 -2.11 3.41
C GLN A 290 19.66 -1.08 3.00
N VAL A 291 18.37 -1.35 3.23
CA VAL A 291 17.29 -0.38 3.00
C VAL A 291 17.32 0.72 4.06
N ILE A 292 17.43 0.37 5.35
CA ILE A 292 17.39 1.37 6.44
C ILE A 292 18.44 2.48 6.29
N PRO A 293 19.72 2.20 5.94
CA PRO A 293 20.69 3.26 5.65
C PRO A 293 20.26 4.20 4.53
N TRP A 294 19.66 3.66 3.46
CA TRP A 294 19.12 4.47 2.36
C TRP A 294 18.03 5.42 2.86
N GLN A 295 17.07 4.89 3.65
CA GLN A 295 15.99 5.69 4.23
C GLN A 295 16.54 6.79 5.15
N LEU A 296 17.48 6.43 6.01
CA LEU A 296 18.10 7.34 6.96
C LEU A 296 18.88 8.43 6.23
N GLU A 297 19.68 8.06 5.23
CA GLU A 297 20.45 9.02 4.44
C GLU A 297 19.54 9.96 3.64
N GLY A 298 18.54 9.42 2.94
CA GLY A 298 17.56 10.21 2.19
C GLY A 298 16.84 11.21 3.09
N ARG A 299 16.36 10.76 4.25
CA ARG A 299 15.75 11.62 5.27
C ARG A 299 16.72 12.67 5.79
N LEU A 300 17.91 12.30 6.23
CA LEU A 300 18.86 13.26 6.81
C LEU A 300 19.30 14.31 5.79
N ARG A 301 19.49 13.93 4.52
CA ARG A 301 19.81 14.86 3.45
C ARG A 301 18.68 15.83 3.16
N SER A 302 17.41 15.39 3.20
CA SER A 302 16.27 16.29 3.04
C SER A 302 16.15 17.31 4.18
N LEU A 303 16.66 16.96 5.37
CA LEU A 303 16.80 17.87 6.51
C LEU A 303 18.06 18.77 6.44
N GLY A 304 18.85 18.68 5.36
CA GLY A 304 20.07 19.47 5.17
C GLY A 304 21.33 18.92 5.83
N ALA A 305 21.28 17.72 6.43
CA ALA A 305 22.45 17.11 7.06
C ALA A 305 23.49 16.69 6.00
N LYS A 306 24.77 17.02 6.26
CA LYS A 306 25.92 16.71 5.39
C LYS A 306 27.16 16.38 6.22
N GLY A 307 28.16 15.78 5.57
CA GLY A 307 29.49 15.55 6.15
C GLY A 307 29.45 14.72 7.44
N ALA A 308 30.21 15.17 8.45
CA ALA A 308 30.42 14.43 9.70
C ALA A 308 29.13 14.13 10.48
N ALA A 309 28.13 15.01 10.45
CA ALA A 309 26.87 14.80 11.18
C ALA A 309 26.06 13.63 10.59
N LEU A 310 25.98 13.54 9.26
CA LEU A 310 25.38 12.41 8.57
C LEU A 310 26.17 11.11 8.85
N GLN A 311 27.49 11.18 8.74
CA GLN A 311 28.35 10.01 8.96
C GLN A 311 28.19 9.47 10.38
N LYS A 312 28.17 10.33 11.40
CA LYS A 312 27.94 9.94 12.79
C LYS A 312 26.62 9.16 12.96
N LYS A 313 25.54 9.62 12.32
CA LYS A 313 24.24 8.91 12.39
C LYS A 313 24.25 7.56 11.69
N LEU A 314 24.91 7.48 10.54
CA LEU A 314 25.12 6.20 9.87
C LEU A 314 25.98 5.24 10.71
N ASP A 315 26.95 5.75 11.49
CA ASP A 315 27.79 4.94 12.37
C ASP A 315 27.00 4.40 13.57
N GLU A 316 26.17 5.24 14.20
CA GLU A 316 25.23 4.83 15.25
C GLU A 316 24.31 3.69 14.74
N GLN A 317 23.79 3.84 13.53
CA GLN A 317 22.94 2.84 12.88
C GLN A 317 23.68 1.52 12.60
N ARG A 318 24.96 1.57 12.18
CA ARG A 318 25.76 0.35 11.97
C ARG A 318 26.02 -0.42 13.26
N GLN A 319 26.18 0.28 14.40
CA GLN A 319 26.29 -0.37 15.71
C GLN A 319 25.00 -1.09 16.09
N PHE A 320 23.83 -0.47 15.85
CA PHE A 320 22.53 -1.12 16.03
C PHE A 320 22.41 -2.39 15.18
N PHE A 321 22.79 -2.35 13.90
CA PHE A 321 22.74 -3.54 13.05
C PHE A 321 23.68 -4.65 13.51
N LYS A 322 24.87 -4.30 13.98
CA LYS A 322 25.80 -5.28 14.55
C LYS A 322 25.19 -5.96 15.78
N PHE A 323 24.55 -5.20 16.67
CA PHE A 323 23.80 -5.74 17.79
C PHE A 323 22.72 -6.71 17.32
N VAL A 324 21.84 -6.29 16.41
CA VAL A 324 20.74 -7.15 15.89
C VAL A 324 21.30 -8.44 15.28
N LYS A 325 22.33 -8.38 14.44
CA LYS A 325 22.90 -9.56 13.78
C LYS A 325 23.52 -10.57 14.76
N GLN A 326 23.99 -10.08 15.92
CA GLN A 326 24.60 -10.89 16.97
C GLN A 326 23.61 -11.28 18.07
N SER A 327 22.39 -10.77 18.02
CA SER A 327 21.39 -11.03 19.05
C SER A 327 20.73 -12.40 18.89
N HIS A 328 20.30 -12.95 20.02
CA HIS A 328 19.37 -14.06 20.21
C HIS A 328 18.11 -13.57 20.94
N GLY A 329 17.08 -14.40 21.04
CA GLY A 329 15.89 -14.10 21.86
C GLY A 329 15.15 -12.82 21.44
N GLU A 330 14.38 -12.22 22.33
CA GLU A 330 13.69 -10.95 22.12
C GLU A 330 14.31 -9.82 22.95
N TRP A 331 13.76 -8.60 22.84
CA TRP A 331 14.27 -7.43 23.57
C TRP A 331 14.38 -7.64 25.08
N GLY A 332 13.50 -8.45 25.66
CA GLY A 332 13.48 -8.77 27.09
C GLY A 332 14.69 -9.58 27.57
N ASP A 333 15.44 -10.19 26.66
CA ASP A 333 16.67 -10.94 26.98
C ASP A 333 17.90 -10.03 27.15
N TYR A 334 17.75 -8.72 26.93
CA TYR A 334 18.84 -7.75 27.06
C TYR A 334 18.52 -6.67 28.09
N THR A 335 19.44 -6.50 29.03
CA THR A 335 19.44 -5.32 29.90
C THR A 335 19.91 -4.08 29.14
N PHE A 336 19.50 -2.89 29.61
CA PHE A 336 20.02 -1.63 29.08
C PHE A 336 21.57 -1.57 29.14
N LYS A 337 22.17 -2.10 30.21
CA LYS A 337 23.63 -2.15 30.38
C LYS A 337 24.31 -2.98 29.29
N GLU A 338 23.72 -4.09 28.89
CA GLU A 338 24.23 -4.90 27.78
C GLU A 338 24.04 -4.18 26.45
N ALA A 339 22.85 -3.65 26.17
CA ALA A 339 22.58 -2.88 24.96
C ALA A 339 23.57 -1.71 24.79
N LYS A 340 23.88 -0.98 25.87
CA LYS A 340 24.83 0.15 25.89
C LYS A 340 26.28 -0.27 25.58
N ARG A 341 26.68 -1.52 25.84
CA ARG A 341 28.00 -2.03 25.44
C ARG A 341 28.11 -2.17 23.92
N PHE A 342 27.03 -2.57 23.25
CA PHE A 342 26.99 -2.66 21.79
C PHE A 342 26.75 -1.30 21.12
N MET A 343 25.98 -0.44 21.79
CA MET A 343 25.56 0.88 21.29
C MET A 343 25.91 1.97 22.31
N PRO A 344 27.18 2.42 22.40
CA PRO A 344 27.60 3.43 23.39
C PRO A 344 26.90 4.78 23.28
N TRP A 345 26.24 5.06 22.16
CA TRP A 345 25.44 6.27 21.95
C TRP A 345 24.09 6.25 22.67
N LEU A 346 23.68 5.12 23.25
CA LEU A 346 22.49 5.03 24.09
C LEU A 346 22.67 5.84 25.38
N LYS A 347 21.82 6.86 25.55
CA LYS A 347 21.86 7.77 26.70
C LYS A 347 21.20 7.14 27.93
N ASP A 348 19.97 6.67 27.76
CA ASP A 348 19.08 6.23 28.83
C ASP A 348 18.16 5.08 28.39
N GLU A 349 17.40 4.53 29.35
CA GLU A 349 16.46 3.44 29.10
C GLU A 349 15.31 3.85 28.19
N ALA A 350 14.90 5.13 28.18
CA ALA A 350 13.83 5.59 27.31
C ALA A 350 14.25 5.51 25.83
N GLN A 351 15.49 5.90 25.51
CA GLN A 351 16.05 5.72 24.18
C GLN A 351 16.15 4.24 23.81
N TRP A 352 16.52 3.36 24.74
CA TRP A 352 16.52 1.92 24.50
C TRP A 352 15.13 1.38 24.19
N GLN A 353 14.12 1.77 24.96
CA GLN A 353 12.72 1.37 24.71
C GLN A 353 12.20 1.88 23.36
N SER A 354 12.64 3.06 22.91
CA SER A 354 12.23 3.62 21.61
C SER A 354 12.65 2.78 20.41
N LEU A 355 13.67 1.92 20.56
CA LEU A 355 14.12 1.00 19.51
C LEU A 355 13.22 -0.24 19.38
N GLN A 356 12.33 -0.48 20.35
CA GLN A 356 11.51 -1.70 20.46
C GLN A 356 10.15 -1.57 19.77
N SER A 357 10.09 -0.79 18.69
CA SER A 357 8.87 -0.58 17.89
C SER A 357 8.48 -1.79 17.03
N PHE A 358 9.43 -2.71 16.81
CA PHE A 358 9.26 -4.00 16.15
C PHE A 358 9.90 -5.09 17.00
N ALA A 359 9.55 -6.36 16.79
CA ALA A 359 10.21 -7.47 17.46
C ALA A 359 11.71 -7.55 17.08
N LEU A 360 12.55 -8.02 17.99
CA LEU A 360 13.98 -8.17 17.69
C LEU A 360 14.19 -9.28 16.64
N SER A 361 13.37 -10.33 16.70
CA SER A 361 13.30 -11.34 15.64
C SER A 361 12.86 -10.78 14.29
N TRP A 362 11.96 -9.80 14.25
CA TRP A 362 11.55 -9.14 13.00
C TRP A 362 12.75 -8.51 12.29
N PHE A 363 13.58 -7.76 13.03
CA PHE A 363 14.81 -7.17 12.48
C PHE A 363 15.78 -8.26 12.01
N ARG A 364 16.05 -9.26 12.86
CA ARG A 364 16.98 -10.35 12.49
C ARG A 364 16.56 -11.09 11.23
N GLN A 365 15.28 -11.42 11.12
CA GLN A 365 14.75 -12.17 9.97
C GLN A 365 14.81 -11.32 8.70
N HIS A 366 14.42 -10.05 8.76
CA HIS A 366 14.54 -9.14 7.61
C HIS A 366 15.98 -8.81 7.20
N PHE A 367 16.93 -8.82 8.14
CA PHE A 367 18.35 -8.62 7.83
C PHE A 367 18.98 -9.87 7.20
N LYS A 368 18.46 -11.05 7.56
CA LYS A 368 18.94 -12.34 7.02
C LYS A 368 18.29 -12.67 5.67
N HIS A 369 17.05 -12.25 5.44
CA HIS A 369 16.33 -12.57 4.21
C HIS A 369 16.94 -11.83 3.01
N ASP A 370 17.25 -12.56 1.93
CA ASP A 370 17.71 -12.01 0.66
C ASP A 370 16.54 -11.98 -0.35
N PRO A 371 15.97 -10.79 -0.65
CA PRO A 371 14.88 -10.66 -1.61
C PRO A 371 15.25 -11.16 -3.02
N LEU A 372 16.51 -11.06 -3.44
CA LEU A 372 16.93 -11.52 -4.77
C LEU A 372 17.03 -13.04 -4.85
N ALA A 373 17.35 -13.72 -3.75
CA ALA A 373 17.31 -15.18 -3.70
C ALA A 373 15.87 -15.69 -3.84
N THR A 374 14.91 -15.00 -3.22
CA THR A 374 13.48 -15.33 -3.29
C THR A 374 12.91 -15.03 -4.67
N ILE A 375 13.08 -13.81 -5.19
CA ILE A 375 12.44 -13.38 -6.44
C ILE A 375 12.89 -14.20 -7.66
N ARG A 376 14.10 -14.75 -7.66
CA ARG A 376 14.59 -15.65 -8.73
C ARG A 376 13.82 -16.96 -8.83
N LYS A 377 13.10 -17.36 -7.77
CA LYS A 377 12.27 -18.57 -7.75
C LYS A 377 10.83 -18.30 -8.21
N VAL A 378 10.48 -17.04 -8.48
CA VAL A 378 9.13 -16.64 -8.88
C VAL A 378 8.97 -16.82 -10.38
N HIS A 379 8.04 -17.70 -10.78
CA HIS A 379 7.78 -18.05 -12.18
C HIS A 379 6.46 -17.49 -12.71
N VAL A 380 5.57 -17.00 -11.84
CA VAL A 380 4.31 -16.36 -12.23
C VAL A 380 4.57 -15.00 -12.90
N PRO A 381 3.62 -14.46 -13.70
CA PRO A 381 3.73 -13.09 -14.21
C PRO A 381 3.93 -12.07 -13.08
N VAL A 382 4.84 -11.11 -13.28
CA VAL A 382 5.16 -10.08 -12.29
C VAL A 382 5.01 -8.67 -12.86
N LEU A 383 4.28 -7.80 -12.15
CA LEU A 383 4.28 -6.36 -12.34
C LEU A 383 5.05 -5.68 -11.21
N ILE A 384 6.00 -4.81 -11.56
CA ILE A 384 6.76 -4.00 -10.60
C ILE A 384 6.45 -2.53 -10.88
N ILE A 385 5.89 -1.82 -9.89
CA ILE A 385 5.60 -0.38 -9.95
C ILE A 385 6.43 0.33 -8.88
N GLN A 386 7.10 1.41 -9.27
CA GLN A 386 7.97 2.17 -8.38
C GLN A 386 7.93 3.66 -8.75
N GLY A 387 7.80 4.52 -7.75
CA GLY A 387 7.93 5.96 -7.92
C GLY A 387 9.39 6.39 -8.00
N GLU A 388 9.72 7.28 -8.93
CA GLU A 388 11.10 7.76 -9.12
C GLU A 388 11.60 8.70 -8.01
N LYS A 389 10.69 9.25 -7.19
CA LYS A 389 11.02 10.10 -6.03
C LYS A 389 10.83 9.38 -4.70
N ASP A 390 10.79 8.05 -4.73
CA ASP A 390 10.79 7.25 -3.53
C ASP A 390 12.13 7.37 -2.77
N ILE A 391 12.06 7.81 -1.51
CA ILE A 391 13.20 7.91 -0.60
C ILE A 391 13.20 6.81 0.47
N GLN A 392 12.16 5.96 0.50
CA GLN A 392 12.09 4.81 1.38
C GLN A 392 12.69 3.57 0.73
N VAL A 393 12.48 3.40 -0.57
CA VAL A 393 13.06 2.33 -1.38
C VAL A 393 13.78 2.93 -2.58
N PRO A 394 15.04 2.53 -2.86
CA PRO A 394 15.76 3.04 -4.03
C PRO A 394 14.98 2.74 -5.31
N PRO A 395 14.66 3.74 -6.16
CA PRO A 395 13.88 3.50 -7.38
C PRO A 395 14.53 2.48 -8.34
N GLN A 396 15.86 2.35 -8.29
CA GLN A 396 16.62 1.39 -9.09
C GLN A 396 16.31 -0.07 -8.71
N ASP A 397 15.80 -0.33 -7.49
CA ASP A 397 15.49 -1.69 -7.03
C ASP A 397 14.45 -2.37 -7.93
N ALA A 398 13.52 -1.62 -8.51
CA ALA A 398 12.58 -2.16 -9.49
C ALA A 398 13.27 -2.77 -10.72
N LYS A 399 14.34 -2.13 -11.22
CA LYS A 399 15.15 -2.67 -12.33
C LYS A 399 15.97 -3.88 -11.89
N VAL A 400 16.47 -3.88 -10.65
CA VAL A 400 17.24 -4.99 -10.09
C VAL A 400 16.37 -6.24 -9.92
N LEU A 401 15.18 -6.11 -9.34
CA LEU A 401 14.19 -7.19 -9.24
C LEU A 401 13.83 -7.74 -10.61
N ALA A 402 13.54 -6.86 -11.58
CA ALA A 402 13.20 -7.28 -12.94
C ALA A 402 14.34 -8.03 -13.63
N LYS A 403 15.59 -7.57 -13.45
CA LYS A 403 16.77 -8.26 -13.98
C LYS A 403 16.94 -9.64 -13.34
N ALA A 404 16.71 -9.77 -12.04
CA ALA A 404 16.80 -11.04 -11.34
C ALA A 404 15.75 -12.04 -11.82
N LEU A 405 14.49 -11.62 -11.98
CA LEU A 405 13.41 -12.43 -12.55
C LEU A 405 13.74 -12.93 -13.96
N LYS A 406 14.13 -12.01 -14.85
CA LYS A 406 14.46 -12.35 -16.25
C LYS A 406 15.68 -13.26 -16.33
N GLY A 407 16.70 -13.00 -15.51
CA GLY A 407 17.89 -13.84 -15.42
C GLY A 407 17.62 -15.26 -14.91
N ALA A 408 16.51 -15.46 -14.18
CA ALA A 408 16.04 -16.77 -13.73
C ALA A 408 15.03 -17.43 -14.69
N GLY A 409 14.84 -16.86 -15.89
CA GLY A 409 13.97 -17.43 -16.93
C GLY A 409 12.50 -16.99 -16.85
N ASN A 410 12.14 -16.05 -15.97
CA ASN A 410 10.79 -15.49 -15.99
C ASN A 410 10.66 -14.48 -17.15
N ALA A 411 9.93 -14.87 -18.19
CA ALA A 411 9.70 -14.05 -19.38
C ALA A 411 8.59 -13.00 -19.21
N ASN A 412 7.73 -13.13 -18.19
CA ASN A 412 6.53 -12.33 -18.00
C ASN A 412 6.73 -11.27 -16.91
N VAL A 413 7.65 -10.33 -17.17
CA VAL A 413 8.05 -9.30 -16.20
C VAL A 413 7.80 -7.90 -16.78
N THR A 414 6.87 -7.19 -16.17
CA THR A 414 6.48 -5.82 -16.51
C THR A 414 7.00 -4.86 -15.46
N VAL A 415 7.63 -3.76 -15.88
CA VAL A 415 8.14 -2.71 -14.98
C VAL A 415 7.52 -1.37 -15.36
N ARG A 416 7.13 -0.60 -14.34
CA ARG A 416 6.63 0.78 -14.45
C ARG A 416 7.37 1.65 -13.44
N LEU A 417 8.36 2.38 -13.93
CA LEU A 417 8.97 3.50 -13.20
C LEU A 417 8.15 4.74 -13.51
N LEU A 418 7.56 5.34 -12.49
CA LEU A 418 6.63 6.45 -12.66
C LEU A 418 7.28 7.74 -12.16
N PRO A 419 7.48 8.74 -13.05
CA PRO A 419 8.09 10.00 -12.68
C PRO A 419 7.17 10.79 -11.74
N ASP A 420 7.80 11.57 -10.86
CA ASP A 420 7.17 12.42 -9.87
C ASP A 420 6.25 11.68 -8.89
N LEU A 421 6.50 10.40 -8.61
CA LEU A 421 5.78 9.67 -7.56
C LEU A 421 6.66 9.38 -6.35
N ASN A 422 6.09 9.57 -5.16
CA ASN A 422 6.71 9.22 -3.88
C ASN A 422 6.45 7.74 -3.50
N HIS A 423 6.87 7.33 -2.30
CA HIS A 423 6.70 5.95 -1.81
C HIS A 423 5.22 5.51 -1.75
N LEU A 424 4.30 6.42 -1.43
CA LEU A 424 2.87 6.15 -1.35
C LEU A 424 2.15 6.24 -2.71
N MET A 425 2.92 6.26 -3.81
CA MET A 425 2.39 6.34 -5.18
C MET A 425 1.59 7.62 -5.45
N ARG A 426 1.95 8.71 -4.77
CA ARG A 426 1.30 10.02 -4.91
C ARG A 426 2.18 10.98 -5.67
N HIS A 427 1.54 11.87 -6.43
CA HIS A 427 2.25 12.88 -7.20
C HIS A 427 3.00 13.87 -6.29
N GLN A 428 4.29 14.00 -6.52
CA GLN A 428 5.25 14.86 -5.84
C GLN A 428 6.16 15.52 -6.90
N PRO A 429 5.77 16.67 -7.46
CA PRO A 429 6.54 17.36 -8.49
C PRO A 429 7.79 18.07 -7.95
N GLU A 430 7.82 18.41 -6.66
CA GLU A 430 8.99 18.94 -5.98
C GLU A 430 10.00 17.86 -5.56
N ASP A 431 11.17 18.27 -5.06
CA ASP A 431 12.20 17.35 -4.57
C ASP A 431 11.68 16.49 -3.42
N ALA A 432 12.15 15.24 -3.36
CA ALA A 432 11.73 14.29 -2.35
C ALA A 432 12.25 14.69 -0.96
N TYR A 433 11.33 15.00 -0.04
CA TYR A 433 11.69 15.39 1.33
C TYR A 433 11.13 14.48 2.42
N SER A 434 10.09 13.70 2.12
CA SER A 434 9.45 12.73 3.02
C SER A 434 8.82 11.59 2.22
N GLY A 435 8.82 10.38 2.79
CA GLY A 435 8.11 9.23 2.24
C GLY A 435 6.59 9.24 2.51
N LEU A 436 6.10 10.16 3.36
CA LEU A 436 4.69 10.28 3.80
C LEU A 436 4.09 11.66 3.44
N SER A 437 4.52 12.25 2.33
CA SER A 437 4.01 13.52 1.81
C SER A 437 2.71 13.34 1.02
N HIS A 438 1.97 14.45 0.83
CA HIS A 438 0.78 14.55 -0.04
C HIS A 438 -0.37 13.61 0.31
N LEU A 439 -0.58 13.29 1.60
CA LEU A 439 -1.71 12.47 2.06
C LEU A 439 -3.09 13.08 1.72
N ASP A 440 -3.15 14.38 1.39
CA ASP A 440 -4.34 15.08 0.91
C ASP A 440 -4.67 14.84 -0.57
N LYS A 441 -3.76 14.18 -1.33
CA LYS A 441 -3.95 13.83 -2.74
C LYS A 441 -4.45 12.39 -2.88
N PRO A 442 -5.05 11.99 -4.01
CA PRO A 442 -5.36 10.59 -4.30
C PRO A 442 -4.13 9.83 -4.80
N VAL A 443 -4.20 8.49 -4.80
CA VAL A 443 -3.17 7.65 -5.42
C VAL A 443 -3.14 8.02 -6.90
N ASP A 444 -1.95 8.17 -7.48
CA ASP A 444 -1.84 8.66 -8.85
C ASP A 444 -2.57 7.70 -9.81
N GLY A 445 -3.39 8.28 -10.69
CA GLY A 445 -4.20 7.51 -11.63
C GLY A 445 -3.37 6.61 -12.56
N ARG A 446 -2.10 6.94 -12.82
CA ARG A 446 -1.19 6.10 -13.61
C ARG A 446 -0.89 4.77 -12.93
N VAL A 447 -0.89 4.73 -11.60
CA VAL A 447 -0.67 3.50 -10.80
C VAL A 447 -1.90 2.60 -10.92
N LEU A 448 -3.08 3.19 -10.72
CA LEU A 448 -4.37 2.51 -10.85
C LEU A 448 -4.57 1.94 -12.27
N GLN A 449 -4.23 2.73 -13.28
CA GLN A 449 -4.28 2.31 -14.68
C GLN A 449 -3.30 1.16 -14.95
N ALA A 450 -2.04 1.28 -14.51
CA ALA A 450 -1.03 0.25 -14.73
C ALA A 450 -1.41 -1.10 -14.11
N ILE A 451 -1.99 -1.10 -12.90
CA ILE A 451 -2.48 -2.31 -12.24
C ILE A 451 -3.65 -2.91 -13.03
N GLY A 452 -4.66 -2.10 -13.35
CA GLY A 452 -5.87 -2.58 -14.02
C GLY A 452 -5.60 -3.11 -15.44
N GLU A 453 -4.79 -2.41 -16.23
CA GLU A 453 -4.39 -2.86 -17.57
C GLU A 453 -3.61 -4.17 -17.50
N TRP A 454 -2.65 -4.27 -16.58
CA TRP A 454 -1.84 -5.49 -16.45
C TRP A 454 -2.69 -6.70 -16.02
N LEU A 455 -3.61 -6.52 -15.06
CA LEU A 455 -4.53 -7.59 -14.65
C LEU A 455 -5.43 -8.01 -15.81
N LYS A 456 -6.00 -7.07 -16.56
CA LYS A 456 -6.78 -7.37 -17.77
C LYS A 456 -5.99 -8.19 -18.78
N GLU A 457 -4.74 -7.80 -19.06
CA GLU A 457 -3.85 -8.56 -19.94
C GLU A 457 -3.63 -9.99 -19.43
N GLN A 458 -3.40 -10.18 -18.11
CA GLN A 458 -3.23 -11.52 -17.55
C GLN A 458 -4.50 -12.37 -17.63
N LEU A 459 -5.68 -11.77 -17.46
CA LEU A 459 -6.97 -12.46 -17.61
C LEU A 459 -7.19 -12.92 -19.05
N LEU A 460 -6.86 -12.10 -20.05
CA LEU A 460 -6.91 -12.49 -21.47
C LEU A 460 -5.95 -13.64 -21.79
N VAL A 461 -4.74 -13.61 -21.21
CA VAL A 461 -3.79 -14.72 -21.33
C VAL A 461 -4.36 -16.01 -20.73
N GLY A 462 -4.97 -15.92 -19.54
CA GLY A 462 -5.66 -17.04 -18.90
C GLY A 462 -6.80 -17.60 -19.76
N LYS A 463 -7.64 -16.74 -20.34
CA LYS A 463 -8.72 -17.13 -21.27
C LYS A 463 -8.19 -17.85 -22.50
N ALA A 464 -7.11 -17.36 -23.12
CA ALA A 464 -6.50 -18.03 -24.27
C ALA A 464 -5.93 -19.41 -23.91
N VAL A 465 -5.26 -19.53 -22.76
CA VAL A 465 -4.74 -20.82 -22.25
C VAL A 465 -5.89 -21.80 -21.98
N ALA A 466 -6.97 -21.33 -21.35
CA ALA A 466 -8.16 -22.14 -21.11
C ALA A 466 -8.80 -22.60 -22.42
N PHE A 467 -8.89 -21.72 -23.42
CA PHE A 467 -9.38 -22.06 -24.76
C PHE A 467 -8.56 -23.18 -25.41
N VAL A 468 -7.22 -23.08 -25.40
CA VAL A 468 -6.33 -24.13 -25.93
C VAL A 468 -6.50 -25.45 -25.18
N ARG A 469 -6.70 -25.40 -23.86
CA ARG A 469 -6.98 -26.61 -23.05
C ARG A 469 -8.29 -27.29 -23.45
N LEU A 470 -9.33 -26.52 -23.79
CA LEU A 470 -10.59 -27.08 -24.29
C LEU A 470 -10.39 -27.82 -25.61
N LEU A 471 -9.63 -27.24 -26.55
CA LEU A 471 -9.29 -27.91 -27.82
C LEU A 471 -8.56 -29.23 -27.58
N ARG A 472 -7.54 -29.22 -26.71
CA ARG A 472 -6.80 -30.43 -26.32
C ARG A 472 -7.73 -31.51 -25.74
N GLN A 473 -8.71 -31.12 -24.95
CA GLN A 473 -9.66 -32.03 -24.30
C GLN A 473 -10.78 -32.51 -25.25
N GLY A 474 -10.83 -32.03 -26.49
CA GLY A 474 -11.91 -32.33 -27.44
C GLY A 474 -13.25 -31.67 -27.09
N LYS A 475 -13.26 -30.69 -26.18
CA LYS A 475 -14.45 -29.95 -25.74
C LYS A 475 -14.75 -28.77 -26.68
N PHE A 476 -15.03 -29.09 -27.94
CA PHE A 476 -15.20 -28.10 -29.00
C PHE A 476 -16.49 -27.28 -28.87
N ASP A 477 -17.52 -27.85 -28.27
CA ASP A 477 -18.75 -27.17 -27.86
C ASP A 477 -18.44 -26.00 -26.92
N GLN A 478 -17.71 -26.25 -25.84
CA GLN A 478 -17.34 -25.23 -24.85
C GLN A 478 -16.35 -24.21 -25.42
N ALA A 479 -15.46 -24.63 -26.32
CA ALA A 479 -14.57 -23.72 -27.02
C ALA A 479 -15.37 -22.80 -27.97
N TYR A 480 -16.34 -23.34 -28.70
CA TYR A 480 -17.20 -22.59 -29.61
C TYR A 480 -18.08 -21.56 -28.89
N GLU A 481 -18.57 -21.86 -27.70
CA GLU A 481 -19.28 -20.89 -26.84
C GLU A 481 -18.42 -19.69 -26.44
N ARG A 482 -17.09 -19.76 -26.56
CA ARG A 482 -16.18 -18.64 -26.29
C ARG A 482 -16.01 -17.70 -27.47
N PHE A 483 -16.44 -18.09 -28.67
CA PHE A 483 -16.38 -17.24 -29.86
C PHE A 483 -17.41 -16.12 -29.81
N ASP A 484 -17.10 -15.00 -30.44
CA ASP A 484 -18.12 -14.01 -30.77
C ASP A 484 -19.02 -14.52 -31.92
N GLN A 485 -20.13 -13.82 -32.19
CA GLN A 485 -21.11 -14.26 -33.19
C GLN A 485 -20.51 -14.35 -34.61
N GLN A 486 -19.57 -13.46 -34.94
CA GLN A 486 -18.90 -13.47 -36.23
C GLN A 486 -17.99 -14.69 -36.36
N MET A 487 -17.16 -14.97 -35.36
CA MET A 487 -16.25 -16.11 -35.34
C MET A 487 -17.00 -17.43 -35.29
N GLN A 488 -18.14 -17.51 -34.60
CA GLN A 488 -19.05 -18.66 -34.65
C GLN A 488 -19.51 -18.98 -36.08
N SER A 489 -19.80 -17.94 -36.87
CA SER A 489 -20.22 -18.08 -38.27
C SER A 489 -19.06 -18.52 -39.19
N VAL A 490 -17.85 -17.99 -38.95
CA VAL A 490 -16.65 -18.29 -39.76
C VAL A 490 -16.02 -19.65 -39.40
N MET A 491 -16.16 -20.07 -38.14
CA MET A 491 -15.58 -21.29 -37.57
C MET A 491 -16.63 -22.11 -36.80
N PRO A 492 -17.59 -22.76 -37.50
CA PRO A 492 -18.54 -23.68 -36.86
C PRO A 492 -17.83 -24.81 -36.10
N ILE A 493 -18.51 -25.44 -35.13
CA ILE A 493 -17.96 -26.50 -34.26
C ILE A 493 -17.23 -27.59 -35.06
N GLU A 494 -17.84 -28.09 -36.14
CA GLU A 494 -17.23 -29.16 -36.95
C GLU A 494 -16.00 -28.69 -37.73
N LYS A 495 -15.95 -27.42 -38.14
CA LYS A 495 -14.78 -26.81 -38.76
C LYS A 495 -13.65 -26.61 -37.74
N LEU A 496 -13.97 -26.20 -36.52
CA LEU A 496 -13.00 -26.08 -35.42
C LEU A 496 -12.40 -27.45 -35.08
N ARG A 497 -13.24 -28.49 -34.96
CA ARG A 497 -12.83 -29.88 -34.74
C ARG A 497 -11.87 -30.35 -35.84
N SER A 498 -12.30 -30.24 -37.10
CA SER A 498 -11.51 -30.68 -38.25
C SER A 498 -10.19 -29.92 -38.36
N ALA A 499 -10.17 -28.62 -38.07
CA ALA A 499 -8.93 -27.83 -38.05
C ALA A 499 -7.95 -28.34 -36.98
N TRP A 500 -8.43 -28.64 -35.77
CA TRP A 500 -7.58 -29.17 -34.70
C TRP A 500 -7.05 -30.58 -35.03
N GLU A 501 -7.89 -31.46 -35.57
CA GLU A 501 -7.49 -32.80 -36.02
C GLU A 501 -6.45 -32.75 -37.14
N THR A 502 -6.59 -31.80 -38.07
CA THR A 502 -5.60 -31.56 -39.13
C THR A 502 -4.25 -31.16 -38.54
N ILE A 503 -4.24 -30.29 -37.52
CA ILE A 503 -3.00 -29.92 -36.82
C ILE A 503 -2.37 -31.14 -36.16
N LEU A 504 -3.16 -31.96 -35.45
CA LEU A 504 -2.63 -33.18 -34.82
C LEU A 504 -2.07 -34.18 -35.84
N ALA A 505 -2.70 -34.31 -37.01
CA ALA A 505 -2.19 -35.15 -38.09
C ALA A 505 -0.84 -34.62 -38.66
N GLN A 506 -0.67 -33.30 -38.71
CA GLN A 506 0.54 -32.66 -39.27
C GLN A 506 1.71 -32.62 -38.30
N VAL A 507 1.49 -32.24 -37.03
CA VAL A 507 2.58 -32.01 -36.05
C VAL A 507 2.56 -33.00 -34.88
N GLY A 508 1.69 -33.99 -34.94
CA GLY A 508 1.53 -35.04 -33.93
C GLY A 508 0.79 -34.58 -32.68
N GLU A 509 0.79 -35.44 -31.65
CA GLU A 509 0.04 -35.21 -30.42
C GLU A 509 0.48 -33.96 -29.65
N PHE A 510 -0.48 -33.26 -29.07
CA PHE A 510 -0.23 -32.17 -28.12
C PHE A 510 0.52 -32.67 -26.88
N ARG A 511 1.61 -31.98 -26.50
CA ARG A 511 2.38 -32.30 -25.29
C ARG A 511 2.14 -31.28 -24.17
N VAL A 512 2.53 -30.02 -24.36
CA VAL A 512 2.52 -29.02 -23.28
C VAL A 512 2.44 -27.58 -23.82
N ILE A 513 1.88 -26.66 -23.05
CA ILE A 513 2.02 -25.21 -23.31
C ILE A 513 3.38 -24.78 -22.77
N ARG A 514 4.25 -24.27 -23.64
CA ARG A 514 5.61 -23.82 -23.29
C ARG A 514 5.65 -22.39 -22.76
N SER A 515 4.91 -21.49 -23.40
CA SER A 515 4.94 -20.06 -23.09
C SER A 515 3.71 -19.34 -23.63
N THR A 516 3.48 -18.14 -23.13
CA THR A 516 2.47 -17.21 -23.64
C THR A 516 3.12 -15.86 -23.96
N LYS A 517 2.56 -15.17 -24.95
CA LYS A 517 2.93 -13.79 -25.28
C LYS A 517 1.69 -13.04 -25.71
N LEU A 518 1.45 -11.87 -25.13
CA LEU A 518 0.39 -10.96 -25.54
C LEU A 518 0.97 -9.79 -26.34
N THR A 519 0.31 -9.40 -27.42
CA THR A 519 0.58 -8.15 -28.15
C THR A 519 -0.73 -7.40 -28.39
N LEU A 520 -0.66 -6.07 -28.43
CA LEU A 520 -1.77 -5.20 -28.83
C LEU A 520 -1.46 -4.65 -30.22
N GLU A 521 -2.20 -5.12 -31.23
CA GLU A 521 -1.98 -4.78 -32.64
C GLU A 521 -3.32 -4.42 -33.28
N GLY A 522 -3.41 -3.25 -33.94
CA GLY A 522 -4.62 -2.83 -34.65
C GLY A 522 -5.88 -2.72 -33.79
N GLY A 523 -5.74 -2.47 -32.47
CA GLY A 523 -6.87 -2.40 -31.53
C GLY A 523 -7.33 -3.74 -30.97
N PHE A 524 -6.62 -4.84 -31.27
CA PHE A 524 -6.93 -6.18 -30.76
C PHE A 524 -5.80 -6.74 -29.91
N TYR A 525 -6.18 -7.44 -28.84
CA TYR A 525 -5.24 -8.23 -28.06
C TYR A 525 -5.03 -9.58 -28.74
N SER A 526 -3.79 -9.85 -29.15
CA SER A 526 -3.36 -11.12 -29.71
C SER A 526 -2.56 -11.89 -28.68
N VAL A 527 -3.12 -12.99 -28.18
CA VAL A 527 -2.41 -13.92 -27.29
C VAL A 527 -1.88 -15.09 -28.09
N TYR A 528 -0.57 -15.20 -28.15
CA TYR A 528 0.15 -16.34 -28.72
C TYR A 528 0.41 -17.34 -27.60
N VAL A 529 -0.24 -18.50 -27.70
CA VAL A 529 0.00 -19.65 -26.81
C VAL A 529 0.92 -20.61 -27.53
N THR A 530 2.19 -20.66 -27.12
CA THR A 530 3.19 -21.54 -27.73
C THR A 530 3.03 -22.94 -27.17
N CYS A 531 2.64 -23.87 -28.03
CA CYS A 531 2.33 -25.25 -27.69
C CYS A 531 3.38 -26.18 -28.30
N GLN A 532 3.90 -27.11 -27.51
CA GLN A 532 4.72 -28.21 -28.00
C GLN A 532 3.85 -29.38 -28.42
N PHE A 533 4.04 -29.86 -29.65
CA PHE A 533 3.48 -31.13 -30.12
C PHE A 533 4.59 -32.17 -30.30
N ALA A 534 4.25 -33.39 -30.70
CA ALA A 534 5.21 -34.49 -30.81
C ALA A 534 6.31 -34.22 -31.87
N GLN A 535 5.99 -33.53 -32.97
CA GLN A 535 6.92 -33.29 -34.07
C GLN A 535 7.44 -31.85 -34.13
N ALA A 536 6.62 -30.85 -33.79
CA ALA A 536 7.02 -29.44 -33.85
C ALA A 536 6.24 -28.56 -32.86
N PRO A 537 6.79 -27.41 -32.43
CA PRO A 537 6.02 -26.41 -31.70
C PRO A 537 5.16 -25.55 -32.65
N LEU A 538 3.99 -25.11 -32.18
CA LEU A 538 3.11 -24.18 -32.88
C LEU A 538 2.62 -23.08 -31.92
N ASN A 539 2.39 -21.88 -32.45
CA ASN A 539 1.64 -20.84 -31.78
C ASN A 539 0.15 -20.98 -32.11
N VAL A 540 -0.68 -21.10 -31.08
CA VAL A 540 -2.13 -20.86 -31.18
C VAL A 540 -2.36 -19.39 -30.87
N LYS A 541 -2.66 -18.60 -31.89
CA LYS A 541 -2.99 -17.18 -31.76
C LYS A 541 -4.48 -17.03 -31.50
N VAL A 542 -4.83 -16.54 -30.31
CA VAL A 542 -6.21 -16.24 -29.89
C VAL A 542 -6.36 -14.73 -29.80
N VAL A 543 -7.39 -14.18 -30.43
CA VAL A 543 -7.58 -12.72 -30.53
C VAL A 543 -8.84 -12.27 -29.80
N PHE A 544 -8.72 -11.16 -29.07
CA PHE A 544 -9.78 -10.53 -28.31
C PHE A 544 -9.89 -9.04 -28.66
N GLY A 545 -11.11 -8.50 -28.61
CA GLY A 545 -11.36 -7.07 -28.76
C GLY A 545 -10.93 -6.31 -27.51
N LYS A 546 -10.45 -5.07 -27.68
CA LYS A 546 -9.97 -4.26 -26.55
C LYS A 546 -11.09 -3.86 -25.59
N ASP A 547 -12.28 -3.57 -26.10
CA ASP A 547 -13.39 -2.97 -25.34
C ASP A 547 -14.66 -3.83 -25.36
N GLU A 548 -14.52 -5.12 -25.70
CA GLU A 548 -15.64 -6.05 -25.75
C GLU A 548 -15.99 -6.59 -24.36
N LYS A 549 -17.28 -6.57 -24.05
CA LYS A 549 -17.81 -7.17 -22.82
C LYS A 549 -17.62 -8.69 -22.88
N ASP A 550 -17.23 -9.30 -21.75
CA ASP A 550 -16.94 -10.73 -21.60
C ASP A 550 -15.71 -11.25 -22.39
N GLU A 551 -15.12 -10.39 -23.23
CA GLU A 551 -13.90 -10.61 -24.01
C GLU A 551 -13.97 -11.93 -24.81
N PRO A 552 -14.94 -12.06 -25.75
CA PRO A 552 -15.06 -13.26 -26.58
C PRO A 552 -13.86 -13.40 -27.51
N VAL A 553 -13.61 -14.63 -27.94
CA VAL A 553 -12.59 -14.95 -28.94
C VAL A 553 -13.09 -14.51 -30.32
N MET A 554 -12.46 -13.48 -30.87
CA MET A 554 -12.81 -12.87 -32.16
C MET A 554 -11.95 -13.40 -33.32
N GLY A 555 -10.92 -14.19 -33.01
CA GLY A 555 -10.06 -14.77 -34.03
C GLY A 555 -9.18 -15.89 -33.50
N LEU A 556 -8.88 -16.84 -34.37
CA LEU A 556 -8.08 -18.02 -34.08
C LEU A 556 -7.18 -18.40 -35.26
N TRP A 557 -5.88 -18.57 -35.01
CA TRP A 557 -4.93 -19.08 -36.00
C TRP A 557 -3.96 -20.08 -35.36
N PHE A 558 -3.54 -21.06 -36.16
CA PHE A 558 -2.46 -22.00 -35.83
C PHE A 558 -1.27 -21.67 -36.72
N GLN A 559 -0.13 -21.31 -36.13
CA GLN A 559 1.02 -20.77 -36.86
C GLN A 559 2.32 -21.43 -36.40
N PRO A 560 3.30 -21.65 -37.29
CA PRO A 560 4.64 -22.05 -36.88
C PRO A 560 5.26 -21.05 -35.89
N VAL A 561 6.06 -21.55 -34.95
CA VAL A 561 6.89 -20.67 -34.12
C VAL A 561 7.98 -20.08 -35.01
N LYS A 562 8.02 -18.75 -35.10
CA LYS A 562 9.06 -18.01 -35.83
C LYS A 562 10.32 -17.85 -35.02
#